data_AF-A0A087G2J3-F1
#
_entry.id   AF-A0A087G2J3-F1
#
_cell.length_a   1.000
_cell.length_b   1.000
_cell.length_c   1.000
_cell.angle_alpha   90.00
_cell.angle_beta   90.00
_cell.angle_gamma   90.00
#
_symmetry.space_group_name_H-M   'P 1'
#
loop_
_entity.id
_entity.type
_entity.pdbx_description
1 polymer ?
#
loop_
_entity_poly.entity_id
_entity_poly.type
_entity_poly.pdbx_seq_one_letter_code
_entity_poly.pdbx_strand_id
1 'polypeptide(L)' 'TATFTITDSQIPLTGPNSIVGRAIVVHADHDDLGKGGHELSLATGNAGGRIACGK' A
#
# COMPACT_ATOMS: atom_id res chain seq x y z
N THR A 1 3.26 -14.93 11.72
CA THR A 1 1.98 -14.51 11.11
C THR A 1 1.67 -13.12 11.60
N ALA A 2 1.16 -12.24 10.76
CA ALA A 2 0.76 -10.88 11.15
C ALA A 2 -0.76 -10.75 11.15
N THR A 3 -1.31 -9.99 12.10
CA THR A 3 -2.74 -9.70 12.22
C THR A 3 -2.92 -8.19 12.09
N PHE A 4 -3.86 -7.77 11.24
CA PHE A 4 -4.10 -6.36 10.97
C PHE A 4 -5.57 -6.01 11.24
N THR A 5 -5.77 -4.89 11.93
CA THR A 5 -7.09 -4.23 12.06
C THR A 5 -6.87 -2.76 11.71
N ILE A 6 -7.42 -2.32 10.58
CA ILE A 6 -7.22 -0.96 10.05
C ILE A 6 -8.60 -0.40 9.66
N THR A 7 -8.83 0.87 10.00
CA THR A 7 -9.99 1.64 9.56
C THR A 7 -9.48 2.87 8.82
N ASP A 8 -9.95 3.10 7.59
CA ASP A 8 -9.49 4.19 6.73
C ASP A 8 -10.66 4.82 5.97
N SER A 9 -10.61 6.15 5.80
CA SER A 9 -11.68 6.95 5.17
C SER A 9 -11.40 7.31 3.71
N GLN A 10 -10.22 6.99 3.18
CA GLN A 10 -9.77 7.30 1.83
C GLN A 10 -9.93 6.14 0.84
N ILE A 11 -10.22 4.93 1.33
CA ILE A 11 -10.41 3.70 0.52
C ILE A 11 -11.88 3.26 0.41
N PRO A 12 -12.75 3.99 -0.33
CA PRO A 12 -14.16 3.63 -0.44
C PRO A 12 -14.37 2.32 -1.23
N LEU A 13 -15.49 1.65 -0.99
CA LEU A 13 -15.91 0.45 -1.74
C LEU A 13 -16.81 0.78 -2.95
N THR A 14 -17.21 2.03 -3.12
CA THR A 14 -18.09 2.49 -4.21
C THR A 14 -17.65 3.84 -4.77
N GLY A 15 -18.23 4.25 -5.89
CA GLY A 15 -17.90 5.51 -6.56
C GLY A 15 -16.58 5.47 -7.37
N PRO A 16 -16.12 6.61 -7.89
CA PRO A 16 -14.98 6.68 -8.80
C PRO A 16 -13.65 6.24 -8.18
N ASN A 17 -13.51 6.33 -6.86
CA ASN A 17 -12.32 5.90 -6.13
C ASN A 17 -12.46 4.49 -5.53
N SER A 18 -13.48 3.71 -5.92
CA SER A 18 -13.69 2.36 -5.39
C SER A 18 -12.42 1.50 -5.52
N ILE A 19 -12.07 0.79 -4.45
CA ILE A 19 -10.98 -0.18 -4.46
C ILE A 19 -11.41 -1.57 -4.95
N VAL A 20 -12.71 -1.81 -5.15
CA VAL A 20 -13.22 -3.12 -5.60
C VAL A 20 -12.67 -3.43 -6.99
N GLY A 21 -12.03 -4.59 -7.13
CA GLY A 21 -11.39 -5.03 -8.36
C GLY A 21 -9.96 -4.50 -8.58
N ARG A 22 -9.43 -3.69 -7.64
CA ARG A 22 -8.00 -3.37 -7.54
C ARG A 22 -7.28 -4.45 -6.74
N ALA A 23 -5.96 -4.35 -6.60
CA ALA A 23 -5.16 -5.30 -5.84
C ALA A 23 -4.65 -4.71 -4.53
N ILE A 24 -4.58 -5.54 -3.49
CA ILE A 24 -3.75 -5.31 -2.29
C ILE A 24 -2.37 -5.92 -2.54
N VAL A 25 -1.32 -5.22 -2.14
CA VAL A 25 0.08 -5.65 -2.29
C VAL A 25 0.77 -5.61 -0.94
N VAL A 26 1.48 -6.69 -0.61
CA VAL A 26 2.40 -6.73 0.53
C VAL A 26 3.82 -6.62 0.00
N HIS A 27 4.57 -5.69 0.58
CA HIS A 27 5.95 -5.37 0.19
C HIS A 27 6.97 -6.10 1.08
N ALA A 28 8.19 -6.28 0.54
CA ALA A 28 9.30 -6.97 1.22
C ALA A 28 9.88 -6.12 2.36
N ASP A 29 9.95 -4.80 2.16
CA ASP A 29 10.59 -3.85 3.05
C ASP A 29 9.58 -2.84 3.62
N HIS A 30 10.02 -2.07 4.61
CA HIS A 30 9.18 -1.05 5.23
C HIS A 30 8.99 0.16 4.31
N ASP A 31 7.76 0.68 4.27
CA ASP A 31 7.45 1.94 3.59
C ASP A 31 7.97 3.13 4.41
N ASP A 32 8.80 3.98 3.81
CA ASP A 32 9.39 5.16 4.45
C ASP A 32 8.46 6.38 4.56
N LEU A 33 7.21 6.23 4.09
CA LEU A 33 6.13 7.21 4.13
C LEU A 33 6.45 8.51 3.38
N GLY A 34 7.33 8.44 2.37
CA GLY A 34 7.79 9.59 1.61
C GLY A 34 8.84 10.44 2.33
N LYS A 35 9.38 9.95 3.45
CA LYS A 35 10.29 10.72 4.33
C LYS A 35 11.74 10.23 4.29
N GLY A 36 12.03 9.18 3.51
CA GLY A 36 13.36 8.57 3.44
C GLY A 36 14.41 9.37 2.66
N GLY A 37 14.00 10.35 1.85
CA GLY A 37 14.90 11.15 1.02
C GLY A 37 15.49 10.39 -0.18
N HIS A 38 15.04 9.16 -0.44
CA HIS A 38 15.38 8.39 -1.63
C HIS A 38 14.54 8.85 -2.82
N GLU A 39 15.05 8.69 -4.04
CA GLU A 39 14.32 9.09 -5.27
C GLU A 39 12.95 8.40 -5.39
N LEU A 40 12.82 7.20 -4.82
CA LEU A 40 11.59 6.40 -4.82
C LEU A 40 10.69 6.61 -3.61
N SER A 41 11.11 7.39 -2.60
CA SER A 41 10.35 7.61 -1.36
C SER A 41 8.97 8.20 -1.66
N LEU A 42 8.91 9.30 -2.44
CA LEU A 42 7.65 9.98 -2.76
C LEU A 42 6.73 9.18 -3.69
N ALA A 43 7.27 8.19 -4.42
CA ALA A 43 6.51 7.43 -5.41
C ALA A 43 6.01 6.08 -4.88
N THR A 44 6.82 5.39 -4.08
CA THR A 44 6.58 3.99 -3.68
C THR A 44 6.91 3.71 -2.22
N GLY A 45 7.24 4.74 -1.45
CA GLY A 45 7.69 4.58 -0.07
C GLY A 45 9.02 3.84 0.06
N ASN A 46 9.73 3.61 -1.06
CA ASN A 46 10.91 2.76 -1.12
C ASN A 46 10.71 1.37 -0.48
N ALA A 47 9.50 0.80 -0.53
CA ALA A 47 9.12 -0.43 0.17
C ALA A 47 9.67 -1.73 -0.47
N GLY A 48 10.54 -1.63 -1.47
CA GLY A 48 11.15 -2.79 -2.12
C GLY A 48 10.16 -3.66 -2.92
N GLY A 49 10.50 -4.93 -3.06
CA GLY A 49 9.78 -5.90 -3.90
C GLY A 49 8.37 -6.23 -3.41
N ARG A 50 7.54 -6.81 -4.29
CA ARG A 50 6.16 -7.22 -3.99
C ARG A 50 6.13 -8.72 -3.66
N ILE A 51 5.95 -9.07 -2.39
CA ILE A 51 6.04 -10.47 -1.93
C ILE A 51 4.71 -11.22 -1.98
N ALA A 52 3.58 -10.50 -2.01
CA ALA A 52 2.26 -11.06 -2.23
C ALA A 52 1.31 -10.04 -2.83
N CYS A 53 0.32 -10.50 -3.58
CA CYS A 53 -0.79 -9.67 -4.05
C CYS A 53 -2.09 -10.47 -4.15
N GLY A 54 -3.22 -9.77 -4.14
CA GLY A 54 -4.55 -10.34 -4.29
C GLY A 54 -5.56 -9.30 -4.79
N LYS A 55 -6.58 -9.74 -5.53
CA LYS A 55 -7.67 -8.92 -6.06
C LYS A 55 -8.92 -9.05 -5.19
#